data_AF-A0A4Y3R344-F1
#
_entry.id   AF-A0A4Y3R344-F1
#
_cell.length_a   1.000
_cell.length_b   1.000
_cell.length_c   1.000
_cell.angle_alpha   90.00
_cell.angle_beta   90.00
_cell.angle_gamma   90.00
#
_symmetry.space_group_name_H-M   'P 1'
#
loop_
_entity.id
_entity.type
_entity.pdbx_description
1 polymer ?
#
loop_
_entity_poly.entity_id
_entity_poly.type
_entity_poly.pdbx_seq_one_letter_code
_entity_poly.pdbx_strand_id
1 'polypeptide(L)'
;MADETESLTPQEPGEAPGPEAGPDEAESEQETPKPSDMPGAKQPEPSAGEALTDTPKGQDDATPTVDVEAVRREAEDYKARYEALRAEFEELEKKQAELTDQADSAEKVKAELEAANGRVQAVEKQLLRQTVGARYRLPAELVARLSGDDEGAIEEDAKKLATLLGAPRKSSVGKGGLDPTERAFDAKAFVQQYRKRAGLSGI
;
A
#
# COMPACT_ATOMS: atom_id res chain seq x y z
N MET A 1 -19.45 -43.37 0.37
CA MET A 1 -18.86 -42.57 -0.73
C MET A 1 -20.03 -42.14 -1.60
N ALA A 2 -20.27 -40.82 -1.64
CA ALA A 2 -21.05 -39.98 -2.57
C ALA A 2 -22.23 -40.62 -3.35
N ASP A 3 -23.40 -40.00 -3.51
CA ASP A 3 -23.63 -38.63 -3.96
C ASP A 3 -25.14 -38.36 -3.81
N GLU A 4 -25.55 -37.35 -3.03
CA GLU A 4 -26.90 -36.78 -3.07
C GLU A 4 -26.80 -35.44 -3.81
N THR A 5 -27.27 -35.43 -5.06
CA THR A 5 -27.33 -34.25 -5.91
C THR A 5 -28.55 -33.41 -5.53
N GLU A 6 -28.36 -32.43 -4.66
CA GLU A 6 -29.34 -31.35 -4.47
C GLU A 6 -29.26 -30.34 -5.63
N SER A 7 -30.44 -30.03 -6.13
CA SER A 7 -30.79 -29.06 -7.15
C SER A 7 -30.34 -27.63 -6.82
N LEU A 8 -29.52 -27.04 -7.69
CA LEU A 8 -29.32 -25.59 -7.75
C LEU A 8 -30.03 -25.04 -8.99
N THR A 9 -31.05 -24.23 -8.75
CA THR A 9 -31.73 -23.36 -9.72
C THR A 9 -30.76 -22.35 -10.36
N PRO A 10 -30.91 -21.99 -11.65
CA PRO A 10 -30.16 -20.89 -12.26
C PRO A 10 -30.78 -19.55 -11.84
N GLN A 11 -30.01 -18.69 -11.19
CA GLN A 11 -30.38 -17.30 -10.91
C GLN A 11 -29.70 -16.39 -11.94
N GLU A 12 -30.49 -15.48 -12.50
CA GLU A 12 -30.19 -14.57 -13.61
C GLU A 12 -29.02 -13.58 -13.35
N PRO A 13 -28.40 -13.03 -14.42
CA PRO A 13 -27.32 -12.06 -14.33
C PRO A 13 -27.82 -10.66 -13.98
N GLY A 14 -27.49 -10.19 -12.77
CA GLY A 14 -27.74 -8.82 -12.32
C GLY A 14 -26.62 -7.85 -12.70
N GLU A 15 -26.91 -7.04 -13.71
CA GLU A 15 -26.65 -5.60 -13.87
C GLU A 15 -25.41 -4.95 -13.19
N ALA A 16 -24.47 -4.51 -14.03
CA ALA A 16 -23.39 -3.61 -13.67
C ALA A 16 -23.89 -2.15 -13.60
N PRO A 17 -23.57 -1.37 -12.54
CA PRO A 17 -23.76 0.07 -12.57
C PRO A 17 -22.59 0.74 -13.30
N GLY A 18 -22.90 1.40 -14.42
CA GLY A 18 -21.97 2.29 -15.11
C GLY A 18 -21.67 3.58 -14.32
N PRO A 19 -20.56 4.27 -14.62
CA PRO A 19 -20.26 5.56 -14.00
C PRO A 19 -21.15 6.66 -14.59
N GLU A 20 -22.05 7.18 -13.76
CA GLU A 20 -22.84 8.38 -14.02
C GLU A 20 -21.94 9.63 -13.94
N ALA A 21 -22.02 10.42 -15.01
CA ALA A 21 -21.45 11.74 -15.12
C ALA A 21 -22.23 12.74 -14.25
N GLY A 22 -21.51 13.49 -13.40
CA GLY A 22 -21.96 14.73 -12.79
C GLY A 22 -21.10 15.90 -13.30
N PRO A 23 -21.69 17.07 -13.65
CA PRO A 23 -21.01 18.17 -14.31
C PRO A 23 -20.43 19.22 -13.34
N ASP A 24 -19.41 19.91 -13.87
CA ASP A 24 -19.02 21.32 -13.68
C ASP A 24 -19.13 21.99 -12.30
N GLU A 25 -17.96 22.30 -11.71
CA GLU A 25 -17.62 23.65 -11.24
C GLU A 25 -16.14 23.70 -10.81
N ALA A 26 -15.27 24.33 -11.62
CA ALA A 26 -14.11 25.11 -11.17
C ALA A 26 -13.47 25.81 -12.39
N GLU A 27 -13.65 27.12 -12.43
CA GLU A 27 -13.22 28.04 -13.46
C GLU A 27 -11.70 28.01 -13.69
N SER A 28 -11.34 27.87 -14.97
CA SER A 28 -10.00 27.93 -15.52
C SER A 28 -9.47 29.36 -15.54
N GLU A 29 -8.34 29.61 -14.88
CA GLU A 29 -7.48 30.75 -15.19
C GLU A 29 -6.91 30.56 -16.61
N GLN A 30 -7.32 31.44 -17.54
CA GLN A 30 -6.73 31.52 -18.88
C GLN A 30 -5.48 32.40 -18.82
N GLU A 31 -4.30 31.78 -18.81
CA GLU A 31 -3.05 32.44 -19.20
C GLU A 31 -2.81 32.18 -20.69
N THR A 32 -2.69 33.26 -21.47
CA THR A 32 -2.50 33.23 -22.92
C THR A 32 -1.02 33.19 -23.29
N PRO A 33 -0.54 32.22 -24.08
CA PRO A 33 0.70 32.39 -24.83
C PRO A 33 0.40 32.85 -26.27
N LYS A 34 0.97 34.01 -26.63
CA LYS A 34 1.01 34.59 -27.98
C LYS A 34 1.70 33.64 -28.98
N PRO A 35 1.21 33.54 -30.23
CA PRO A 35 1.96 32.93 -31.32
C PRO A 35 3.04 33.90 -31.83
N SER A 36 4.30 33.50 -31.74
CA SER A 36 5.43 34.20 -32.36
C SER A 36 5.59 33.80 -33.82
N ASP A 37 5.80 34.82 -34.65
CA ASP A 37 5.95 34.84 -36.10
C ASP A 37 6.90 33.78 -36.70
N MET A 38 6.41 33.07 -37.74
CA MET A 38 7.24 32.41 -38.74
C MET A 38 7.40 33.33 -39.96
N PRO A 39 8.63 33.61 -40.44
CA PRO A 39 8.82 34.31 -41.71
C PRO A 39 8.73 33.34 -42.90
N GLY A 40 7.65 33.49 -43.68
CA GLY A 40 7.65 33.55 -45.14
C GLY A 40 8.22 32.37 -45.94
N ALA A 41 7.37 31.41 -46.27
CA ALA A 41 7.55 30.56 -47.45
C ALA A 41 7.10 31.35 -48.71
N LYS A 42 8.03 31.66 -49.61
CA LYS A 42 7.73 32.11 -50.97
C LYS A 42 8.03 30.97 -51.95
N GLN A 43 6.99 30.45 -52.59
CA GLN A 43 7.06 29.67 -53.83
C GLN A 43 7.80 30.45 -54.92
N PRO A 44 8.43 29.74 -55.86
CA PRO A 44 8.39 30.19 -57.25
C PRO A 44 8.08 29.06 -58.24
N GLU A 45 7.15 29.32 -59.15
CA GLU A 45 7.07 28.80 -60.52
C GLU A 45 6.62 29.97 -61.43
N PRO A 46 6.79 29.97 -62.77
CA PRO A 46 7.55 29.08 -63.68
C PRO A 46 8.44 29.81 -64.72
N SER A 47 9.30 29.02 -65.36
CA SER A 47 9.67 28.97 -66.79
C SER A 47 9.39 30.15 -67.75
N ALA A 48 10.47 30.77 -68.24
CA ALA A 48 10.77 31.24 -69.62
C ALA A 48 12.11 32.00 -69.52
N GLY A 49 13.21 31.75 -70.24
CA GLY A 49 13.41 31.16 -71.55
C GLY A 49 14.29 32.14 -72.31
N GLU A 50 15.62 31.99 -72.29
CA GLU A 50 16.53 32.63 -73.25
C GLU A 50 17.79 31.78 -73.41
N ALA A 51 18.01 31.37 -74.66
CA ALA A 51 19.12 30.56 -75.13
C ALA A 51 20.35 31.43 -75.40
N LEU A 52 21.55 30.88 -75.21
CA LEU A 52 22.51 30.60 -76.29
C LEU A 52 23.89 30.27 -75.71
N THR A 53 24.37 29.08 -76.10
CA THR A 53 25.74 28.73 -76.48
C THR A 53 26.89 29.12 -75.56
N ASP A 54 27.52 28.11 -74.94
CA ASP A 54 28.85 27.75 -75.40
C ASP A 54 29.17 26.28 -75.09
N THR A 55 29.79 25.63 -76.06
CA THR A 55 30.19 24.22 -76.00
C THR A 55 31.70 24.17 -75.75
N PRO A 56 32.18 23.46 -74.73
CA PRO A 56 33.45 22.77 -74.82
C PRO A 56 33.17 21.28 -75.00
N LYS A 57 33.46 20.84 -76.22
CA LYS A 57 33.59 19.43 -76.59
C LYS A 57 34.96 18.97 -76.09
N GLY A 58 34.97 17.97 -75.22
CA GLY A 58 36.14 17.24 -74.73
C GLY A 58 35.60 16.21 -73.73
N GLN A 59 35.09 15.07 -74.18
CA GLN A 59 35.89 13.90 -74.54
C GLN A 59 36.84 13.53 -73.41
N ASP A 60 36.29 12.84 -72.42
CA ASP A 60 36.95 11.71 -71.76
C ASP A 60 35.84 10.75 -71.30
N ASP A 61 35.72 9.63 -72.03
CA ASP A 61 35.10 8.40 -71.56
C ASP A 61 35.88 7.91 -70.34
N ALA A 62 35.62 8.50 -69.17
CA ALA A 62 35.97 7.92 -67.91
C ALA A 62 34.73 7.22 -67.38
N THR A 63 34.63 5.91 -67.60
CA THR A 63 33.85 5.08 -66.67
C THR A 63 34.24 5.51 -65.26
N PRO A 64 33.30 5.82 -64.33
CA PRO A 64 33.68 6.02 -62.95
C PRO A 64 34.28 4.69 -62.50
N THR A 65 35.61 4.61 -62.49
CA THR A 65 36.33 3.49 -61.92
C THR A 65 36.12 3.63 -60.43
N VAL A 66 35.00 3.08 -59.96
CA VAL A 66 34.72 2.89 -58.54
C VAL A 66 35.91 2.11 -58.02
N ASP A 67 36.67 2.73 -57.12
CA ASP A 67 37.72 2.03 -56.40
C ASP A 67 37.06 0.99 -55.50
N VAL A 68 36.95 -0.22 -56.04
CA VAL A 68 36.29 -1.36 -55.38
C VAL A 68 36.96 -1.69 -54.05
N GLU A 69 38.26 -1.41 -53.90
CA GLU A 69 38.94 -1.59 -52.61
C GLU A 69 38.54 -0.52 -51.60
N ALA A 70 38.42 0.74 -52.00
CA ALA A 70 37.96 1.81 -51.13
C ALA A 70 36.52 1.56 -50.65
N VAL A 71 35.62 1.17 -51.56
CA VAL A 71 34.23 0.82 -51.21
C VAL A 71 34.17 -0.40 -50.29
N ARG A 72 35.06 -1.39 -50.49
CA ARG A 72 35.13 -2.56 -49.63
C ARG A 72 35.60 -2.22 -48.21
N ARG A 73 36.63 -1.36 -48.08
CA ARG A 73 37.10 -0.90 -46.76
C ARG A 73 36.03 -0.11 -46.03
N GLU A 74 35.35 0.80 -46.73
CA GLU A 74 34.25 1.56 -46.17
C GLU A 74 33.08 0.65 -45.73
N ALA A 75 32.75 -0.38 -46.51
CA ALA A 75 31.75 -1.38 -46.13
C ALA A 75 32.19 -2.22 -44.91
N GLU A 76 33.47 -2.54 -44.78
CA GLU A 76 34.03 -3.22 -43.60
C GLU A 76 33.99 -2.31 -42.35
N ASP A 77 34.31 -1.02 -42.49
CA ASP A 77 34.20 -0.02 -41.42
C ASP A 77 32.74 0.18 -40.96
N TYR A 78 31.80 0.27 -41.90
CA TYR A 78 30.37 0.37 -41.57
C TYR A 78 29.85 -0.87 -40.86
N LYS A 79 30.28 -2.07 -41.29
CA LYS A 79 29.95 -3.31 -40.59
C LYS A 79 30.51 -3.32 -39.17
N ALA A 80 31.77 -2.93 -38.98
CA ALA A 80 32.38 -2.85 -37.67
C ALA A 80 31.63 -1.88 -36.74
N ARG A 81 31.24 -0.70 -37.25
CA ARG A 81 30.43 0.29 -36.50
C ARG A 81 29.03 -0.24 -36.18
N TYR A 82 28.40 -0.94 -37.11
CA TYR A 82 27.08 -1.53 -36.89
C TYR A 82 27.11 -2.62 -35.80
N GLU A 83 28.10 -3.51 -35.85
CA GLU A 83 28.28 -4.55 -34.82
C GLU A 83 28.59 -3.93 -33.45
N ALA A 84 29.42 -2.88 -33.39
CA ALA A 84 29.69 -2.16 -32.16
C ALA A 84 28.41 -1.51 -31.59
N LEU A 85 27.63 -0.82 -32.43
CA LEU A 85 26.39 -0.18 -32.02
C LEU A 85 25.33 -1.20 -31.59
N ARG A 86 25.27 -2.35 -32.26
CA ARG A 86 24.41 -3.47 -31.88
C ARG A 86 24.80 -4.02 -30.50
N ALA A 87 26.10 -4.20 -30.24
CA ALA A 87 26.57 -4.67 -28.95
C ALA A 87 26.23 -3.67 -27.83
N GLU A 88 26.39 -2.37 -28.07
CA GLU A 88 25.96 -1.32 -27.12
C GLU A 88 24.46 -1.35 -26.87
N PHE A 89 23.65 -1.55 -27.91
CA PHE A 89 22.20 -1.65 -27.79
C PHE A 89 21.78 -2.87 -26.94
N GLU A 90 22.36 -4.04 -27.21
CA GLU A 90 22.12 -5.25 -26.41
C GLU A 90 22.56 -5.09 -24.94
N GLU A 91 23.63 -4.33 -24.68
CA GLU A 91 24.04 -3.98 -23.31
C GLU A 91 23.05 -3.01 -22.65
N LEU A 92 22.54 -2.03 -23.39
CA LEU A 92 21.55 -1.07 -22.91
C LEU A 92 20.23 -1.76 -22.57
N GLU A 93 19.76 -2.68 -23.42
CA GLU A 93 18.55 -3.47 -23.17
C GLU A 93 18.70 -4.32 -21.90
N LYS A 94 19.86 -4.96 -21.69
CA LYS A 94 20.12 -5.71 -20.46
C LYS A 94 20.09 -4.83 -19.21
N LYS A 95 20.73 -3.65 -19.27
CA LYS A 95 20.70 -2.68 -18.16
C LYS A 95 19.30 -2.17 -17.90
N GLN A 96 18.52 -1.93 -18.94
CA GLN A 96 17.14 -1.49 -18.79
C GLN A 96 16.29 -2.58 -18.11
N ALA A 97 16.42 -3.83 -18.54
CA ALA A 97 15.73 -4.97 -17.91
C ALA A 97 16.14 -5.13 -16.43
N GLU A 98 17.43 -5.02 -16.12
CA GLU A 98 17.90 -5.09 -14.73
C GLU A 98 17.36 -3.93 -13.88
N LEU A 99 17.32 -2.71 -14.43
CA LEU A 99 16.75 -1.56 -13.72
C LEU A 99 15.24 -1.71 -13.48
N THR A 100 14.50 -2.26 -14.44
CA THR A 100 13.07 -2.53 -14.24
C THR A 100 12.85 -3.61 -13.18
N ASP A 101 13.63 -4.68 -13.20
CA ASP A 101 13.55 -5.74 -12.18
C ASP A 101 13.89 -5.20 -10.78
N GLN A 102 14.92 -4.35 -10.69
CA GLN A 102 15.28 -3.67 -9.45
C GLN A 102 14.17 -2.73 -8.97
N ALA A 103 13.54 -1.96 -9.85
CA ALA A 103 12.43 -1.08 -9.51
C ALA A 103 11.24 -1.88 -8.97
N ASP A 104 10.84 -2.96 -9.66
CA ASP A 104 9.76 -3.85 -9.23
C ASP A 104 10.07 -4.49 -7.87
N SER A 105 11.33 -4.89 -7.65
CA SER A 105 11.78 -5.44 -6.36
C SER A 105 11.69 -4.39 -5.24
N ALA A 106 12.07 -3.14 -5.53
CA ALA A 106 12.04 -2.06 -4.56
C ALA A 106 10.59 -1.69 -4.18
N GLU A 107 9.66 -1.71 -5.13
CA GLU A 107 8.23 -1.51 -4.86
C GLU A 107 7.66 -2.62 -3.96
N LYS A 108 8.01 -3.89 -4.22
CA LYS A 108 7.61 -5.01 -3.34
C LYS A 108 8.13 -4.83 -1.92
N VAL A 109 9.40 -4.48 -1.77
CA VAL A 109 10.00 -4.24 -0.44
C VAL A 109 9.33 -3.07 0.27
N LYS A 110 9.00 -1.98 -0.44
CA LYS A 110 8.25 -0.86 0.15
C LYS A 110 6.86 -1.30 0.63
N ALA A 111 6.12 -2.05 -0.19
CA ALA A 111 4.81 -2.56 0.19
C ALA A 111 4.89 -3.50 1.41
N GLU A 112 5.90 -4.37 1.47
CA GLU A 112 6.15 -5.23 2.63
C GLU A 112 6.51 -4.44 3.89
N LEU A 113 7.30 -3.37 3.75
CA LEU A 113 7.69 -2.50 4.85
C LEU A 113 6.49 -1.71 5.39
N GLU A 114 5.63 -1.18 4.52
CA GLU A 114 4.39 -0.52 4.91
C GLU A 114 3.44 -1.50 5.62
N ALA A 115 3.29 -2.72 5.08
CA ALA A 115 2.49 -3.76 5.73
C ALA A 115 3.07 -4.16 7.10
N ALA A 116 4.39 -4.27 7.22
CA ALA A 116 5.06 -4.58 8.48
C ALA A 116 4.86 -3.46 9.50
N ASN A 117 5.04 -2.20 9.10
CA ASN A 117 4.80 -1.04 9.95
C ASN A 117 3.34 -0.96 10.42
N GLY A 118 2.38 -1.24 9.54
CA GLY A 118 0.96 -1.31 9.91
C GLY A 118 0.68 -2.38 10.97
N ARG A 119 1.31 -3.56 10.84
CA ARG A 119 1.21 -4.63 11.87
C ARG A 119 1.83 -4.20 13.20
N VAL A 120 3.00 -3.56 13.17
CA VAL A 120 3.67 -3.05 14.38
C VAL A 120 2.77 -2.04 15.09
N GLN A 121 2.26 -1.03 14.39
CA GLN A 121 1.35 -0.04 14.97
C GLN A 121 0.08 -0.67 15.53
N ALA A 122 -0.49 -1.67 14.86
CA ALA A 122 -1.67 -2.38 15.37
C ALA A 122 -1.36 -3.12 16.68
N VAL A 123 -0.22 -3.81 16.76
CA VAL A 123 0.21 -4.53 17.96
C VAL A 123 0.54 -3.57 19.10
N GLU A 124 1.21 -2.45 18.82
CA GLU A 124 1.51 -1.40 19.79
C GLU A 124 0.22 -0.82 20.39
N LYS A 125 -0.76 -0.46 19.54
CA LYS A 125 -2.07 0.00 20.00
C LYS A 125 -2.80 -1.06 20.84
N GLN A 126 -2.75 -2.33 20.43
CA GLN A 126 -3.35 -3.41 21.21
C GLN A 126 -2.68 -3.57 22.58
N LEU A 127 -1.36 -3.51 22.65
CA LEU A 127 -0.61 -3.58 23.91
C LEU A 127 -0.93 -2.40 24.83
N LEU A 128 -1.06 -1.20 24.25
CA LEU A 128 -1.44 0.00 24.99
C LEU A 128 -2.84 -0.15 25.60
N ARG A 129 -3.82 -0.58 24.80
CA ARG A 129 -5.17 -0.90 25.28
C ARG A 129 -5.15 -1.94 26.39
N GLN A 130 -4.38 -3.03 26.24
CA GLN A 130 -4.25 -4.06 27.27
C GLN A 130 -3.65 -3.52 28.57
N THR A 131 -2.61 -2.72 28.47
CA THR A 131 -1.92 -2.13 29.63
C THR A 131 -2.85 -1.20 30.39
N VAL A 132 -3.53 -0.28 29.69
CA VAL A 132 -4.50 0.63 30.29
C VAL A 132 -5.71 -0.13 30.85
N GLY A 133 -6.25 -1.07 30.07
CA GLY A 133 -7.36 -1.92 30.48
C GLY A 133 -7.08 -2.69 31.78
N ALA A 134 -5.86 -3.22 31.93
CA ALA A 134 -5.43 -3.88 33.15
C ALA A 134 -5.33 -2.92 34.34
N ARG A 135 -4.82 -1.69 34.15
CA ARG A 135 -4.78 -0.64 35.19
C ARG A 135 -6.17 -0.34 35.75
N TYR A 136 -7.18 -0.27 34.87
CA TYR A 136 -8.58 0.00 35.24
C TYR A 136 -9.42 -1.26 35.52
N ARG A 137 -8.81 -2.45 35.52
CA ARG A 137 -9.46 -3.75 35.77
C ARG A 137 -10.66 -4.02 34.84
N LEU A 138 -10.55 -3.61 33.58
CA LEU A 138 -11.59 -3.82 32.58
C LEU A 138 -11.57 -5.27 32.06
N PRO A 139 -12.74 -5.89 31.81
CA PRO A 139 -12.84 -7.17 31.10
C PRO A 139 -12.24 -7.08 29.68
N ALA A 140 -11.67 -8.19 29.20
CA ALA A 140 -10.99 -8.26 27.89
C ALA A 140 -11.86 -7.76 26.71
N GLU A 141 -13.16 -8.06 26.74
CA GLU A 141 -14.14 -7.60 25.74
C GLU A 141 -14.22 -6.08 25.63
N LEU A 142 -14.08 -5.36 26.75
CA LEU A 142 -14.09 -3.90 26.77
C LEU A 142 -12.72 -3.32 26.46
N VAL A 143 -11.64 -4.01 26.87
CA VAL A 143 -10.27 -3.63 26.53
C VAL A 143 -10.04 -3.61 25.01
N ALA A 144 -10.56 -4.61 24.29
CA ALA A 144 -10.47 -4.67 22.83
C ALA A 144 -11.16 -3.47 22.15
N ARG A 145 -12.15 -2.87 22.81
CA ARG A 145 -13.00 -1.78 22.30
C ARG A 145 -12.60 -0.39 22.82
N LEU A 146 -11.53 -0.28 23.62
CA LEU A 146 -11.04 1.00 24.09
C LEU A 146 -10.71 1.92 22.91
N SER A 147 -11.24 3.13 22.97
CA SER A 147 -11.10 4.14 21.92
C SER A 147 -9.96 5.11 22.24
N GLY A 148 -9.29 5.62 21.20
CA GLY A 148 -8.18 6.55 21.32
C GLY A 148 -6.95 6.10 20.53
N ASP A 149 -6.15 7.08 20.09
CA ASP A 149 -4.91 6.86 19.35
C ASP A 149 -3.67 6.97 20.24
N ASP A 150 -3.77 7.71 21.34
CA ASP A 150 -2.71 7.93 22.33
C ASP A 150 -3.10 7.34 23.72
N GLU A 151 -2.11 7.22 24.60
CA GLU A 151 -2.30 6.68 25.96
C GLU A 151 -3.33 7.50 26.75
N GLY A 152 -3.32 8.83 26.63
CA GLY A 152 -4.23 9.70 27.37
C GLY A 152 -5.69 9.51 26.95
N ALA A 153 -5.97 9.47 25.64
CA ALA A 153 -7.30 9.20 25.13
C ALA A 153 -7.83 7.82 25.55
N ILE A 154 -6.97 6.80 25.51
CA ILE A 154 -7.32 5.43 25.93
C ILE A 154 -7.58 5.39 27.45
N GLU A 155 -6.81 6.13 28.26
CA GLU A 155 -7.01 6.22 29.71
C GLU A 155 -8.32 6.92 30.08
N GLU A 156 -8.68 8.01 29.38
CA GLU A 156 -9.95 8.68 29.60
C GLU A 156 -11.14 7.78 29.29
N ASP A 157 -11.10 7.05 28.17
CA ASP A 157 -12.14 6.11 27.80
C ASP A 157 -12.21 4.94 28.81
N ALA A 158 -11.06 4.38 29.18
CA ALA A 158 -10.99 3.32 30.18
C ALA A 158 -11.54 3.76 31.53
N LYS A 159 -11.27 4.99 31.95
CA LYS A 159 -11.82 5.57 33.17
C LYS A 159 -13.34 5.71 33.09
N LYS A 160 -13.88 6.19 31.96
CA LYS A 160 -15.34 6.28 31.74
C LYS A 160 -15.97 4.89 31.85
N LEU A 161 -15.43 3.89 31.15
CA LEU A 161 -15.93 2.52 31.22
C LEU A 161 -15.83 1.92 32.64
N ALA A 162 -14.72 2.16 33.34
CA ALA A 162 -14.54 1.68 34.71
C ALA A 162 -15.57 2.27 35.69
N THR A 163 -15.92 3.55 35.52
CA THR A 163 -16.98 4.18 36.34
C THR A 163 -18.36 3.57 36.07
N LEU A 164 -18.65 3.20 34.82
CA LEU A 164 -19.93 2.60 34.42
C LEU A 164 -20.09 1.16 34.94
N LEU A 165 -19.00 0.37 34.94
CA LEU A 165 -19.00 -0.98 35.51
C LEU A 165 -19.17 -0.98 37.03
N GLY A 166 -18.89 0.14 37.68
CA GLY A 166 -18.78 0.23 39.13
C GLY A 166 -17.58 -0.56 39.65
N ALA A 167 -17.26 -0.38 40.95
CA ALA A 167 -16.23 -1.20 41.57
C ALA A 167 -16.56 -2.68 41.35
N PRO A 168 -15.58 -3.52 40.95
CA PRO A 168 -15.81 -4.94 40.74
C PRO A 168 -16.50 -5.47 42.00
N ARG A 169 -17.74 -5.94 41.84
CA ARG A 169 -18.48 -6.54 42.95
C ARG A 169 -17.59 -7.67 43.43
N LYS A 170 -16.98 -7.49 44.61
CA LYS A 170 -16.24 -8.57 45.28
C LYS A 170 -17.17 -9.77 45.20
N SER A 171 -16.77 -10.78 44.44
CA SER A 171 -17.50 -12.02 44.33
C SER A 171 -17.70 -12.48 45.77
N SER A 172 -18.94 -12.40 46.25
CA SER A 172 -19.33 -12.87 47.58
C SER A 172 -19.38 -14.40 47.63
N VAL A 173 -18.57 -15.06 46.80
CA VAL A 173 -18.31 -16.49 46.80
C VAL A 173 -17.51 -16.76 48.07
N GLY A 174 -18.25 -16.91 49.17
CA GLY A 174 -17.81 -17.43 50.46
C GLY A 174 -16.69 -16.64 51.13
N LYS A 175 -17.01 -15.97 52.24
CA LYS A 175 -16.09 -15.86 53.39
C LYS A 175 -15.80 -17.24 54.02
N GLY A 176 -15.59 -18.25 53.17
CA GLY A 176 -15.35 -19.63 53.53
C GLY A 176 -13.87 -19.88 53.65
N GLY A 177 -13.26 -19.32 54.70
CA GLY A 177 -12.12 -19.92 55.41
C GLY A 177 -10.88 -20.34 54.61
N LEU A 178 -10.48 -19.60 53.57
CA LEU A 178 -9.20 -19.83 52.88
C LEU A 178 -8.30 -18.59 52.74
N ASP A 179 -8.59 -17.50 53.44
CA ASP A 179 -7.60 -16.42 53.62
C ASP A 179 -6.64 -16.81 54.76
N PRO A 180 -5.33 -17.05 54.49
CA PRO A 180 -4.35 -17.44 55.51
C PRO A 180 -4.04 -16.33 56.52
N THR A 181 -4.53 -15.12 56.27
CA THR A 181 -4.46 -13.96 57.17
C THR A 181 -5.70 -13.79 58.02
N GLU A 182 -6.82 -14.47 57.70
CA GLU A 182 -8.00 -14.49 58.55
C GLU A 182 -7.83 -15.51 59.68
N ARG A 183 -8.36 -15.16 60.86
CA ARG A 183 -8.31 -16.02 62.04
C ARG A 183 -9.01 -17.34 61.73
N ALA A 184 -8.31 -18.46 61.96
CA ALA A 184 -8.86 -19.81 61.80
C ALA A 184 -10.24 -19.94 62.48
N PHE A 185 -11.18 -20.57 61.80
CA PHE A 185 -12.54 -20.76 62.30
C PHE A 185 -12.52 -21.60 63.58
N ASP A 186 -12.83 -20.97 64.72
CA ASP A 186 -12.94 -21.64 66.01
C ASP A 186 -14.34 -22.21 66.20
N ALA A 187 -14.49 -23.49 65.87
CA ALA A 187 -15.75 -24.21 66.00
C ALA A 187 -16.27 -24.25 67.45
N LYS A 188 -15.38 -24.25 68.46
CA LYS A 188 -15.81 -24.27 69.87
C LYS A 188 -16.37 -22.92 70.29
N ALA A 189 -15.69 -21.83 69.92
CA ALA A 189 -16.21 -20.48 70.16
C ALA A 189 -17.54 -20.25 69.44
N PHE A 190 -17.69 -20.76 68.22
CA PHE A 190 -18.95 -20.70 67.47
C PHE A 190 -20.09 -21.44 68.19
N VAL A 191 -19.86 -22.68 68.64
CA VAL A 191 -20.87 -23.45 69.39
C VAL A 191 -21.20 -22.82 70.74
N GLN A 192 -20.21 -22.27 71.44
CA GLN A 192 -20.47 -21.55 72.70
C GLN A 192 -21.28 -20.27 72.47
N GLN A 193 -20.96 -19.48 71.45
CA GLN A 193 -21.77 -18.32 71.07
C GLN A 193 -23.18 -18.74 70.68
N TYR A 194 -23.33 -19.83 69.93
CA TYR A 194 -24.64 -20.36 69.57
C TYR A 194 -25.43 -20.80 70.81
N ARG A 195 -24.83 -21.56 71.73
CA ARG A 195 -25.47 -21.96 73.00
C ARG A 195 -25.84 -20.76 73.85
N LYS A 196 -24.98 -19.75 73.94
CA LYS A 196 -25.25 -18.49 74.66
C LYS A 196 -26.40 -17.70 74.03
N ARG A 197 -26.47 -17.68 72.70
CA ARG A 197 -27.53 -16.98 71.94
C ARG A 197 -28.85 -17.74 71.92
N ALA A 198 -28.79 -19.06 71.96
CA ALA A 198 -29.94 -19.97 72.00
C ALA A 198 -30.40 -20.27 73.45
N GLY A 199 -29.79 -19.66 74.47
CA GLY A 199 -30.21 -19.79 75.87
C GLY A 199 -29.94 -21.15 76.51
N LEU A 200 -29.12 -22.02 75.91
CA LEU A 200 -28.83 -23.38 76.37
C LEU A 200 -27.69 -23.48 77.40
N SER A 201 -27.49 -22.43 78.22
CA SER A 201 -26.44 -22.38 79.24
C SER A 201 -26.97 -22.93 80.58
N GLY A 202 -26.98 -24.27 80.73
CA GLY A 202 -27.16 -24.89 82.04
C GLY A 202 -27.66 -26.33 82.01
N ILE A 203 -26.75 -27.30 81.84
CA ILE A 203 -26.72 -28.61 82.50
C ILE A 203 -25.24 -28.98 82.69
#